data_AF-A0A8S2YXP4-F1
#
_entry.id   AF-A0A8S2YXP4-F1
#
_cell.length_a   1.000
_cell.length_b   1.000
_cell.length_c   1.000
_cell.angle_alpha   90.00
_cell.angle_beta   90.00
_cell.angle_gamma   90.00
#
_symmetry.space_group_name_H-M   'P 1'
#
loop_
_entity.id
_entity.type
_entity.pdbx_description
1 polymer ?
#
loop_
_entity_poly.entity_id
_entity_poly.type
_entity_poly.pdbx_seq_one_letter_code
_entity_poly.pdbx_strand_id
1 'polypeptide(L)'
;VAIPDRINIKEIIDERVYKGDLAELDYDLYAVIVHKGSSCRVGHYCAYVKNFNGNWLLISDDKIKNVSLNTVQRETTDAYILCYEKPERTAAKVQTIHQKHLEQSGITNSAENISSKNMELDDK
;
A
#
# COMPACT_ATOMS: atom_id res chain seq x y z
N VAL A 1 17.15 -17.89 3.79
CA VAL A 1 15.95 -17.56 4.61
C VAL A 1 14.92 -16.97 3.67
N ALA A 2 13.63 -17.30 3.82
CA ALA A 2 12.59 -16.71 2.97
C ALA A 2 12.31 -15.26 3.42
N ILE A 3 12.32 -14.32 2.48
CA ILE A 3 11.99 -12.91 2.75
C ILE A 3 10.46 -12.76 2.61
N PRO A 4 9.76 -12.26 3.64
CA PRO A 4 8.32 -12.07 3.57
C PRO A 4 7.96 -10.89 2.65
N ASP A 5 6.96 -11.06 1.79
CA ASP A 5 6.44 -9.95 0.96
C ASP A 5 5.72 -8.87 1.77
N ARG A 6 5.21 -9.21 2.96
CA ARG A 6 4.52 -8.30 3.88
C ARG A 6 4.92 -8.60 5.31
N ILE A 7 5.18 -7.56 6.09
CA ILE A 7 5.48 -7.65 7.52
C ILE A 7 4.49 -6.82 8.32
N ASN A 8 4.24 -7.24 9.56
CA ASN A 8 3.55 -6.43 10.54
C ASN A 8 4.52 -6.13 11.68
N ILE A 9 4.76 -4.84 11.97
CA ILE A 9 5.77 -4.44 12.95
C ILE A 9 5.20 -4.24 14.36
N LYS A 10 3.93 -4.57 14.61
CA LYS A 10 3.26 -4.34 15.91
C LYS A 10 4.04 -4.88 17.10
N GLU A 11 4.60 -6.08 16.98
CA GLU A 11 5.34 -6.74 18.06
C GLU A 11 6.67 -6.05 18.41
N ILE A 12 7.17 -5.16 17.55
CA ILE A 12 8.45 -4.45 17.71
C ILE A 12 8.23 -3.04 18.26
N ILE A 13 7.00 -2.53 18.20
CA ILE A 13 6.65 -1.18 18.59
C ILE A 13 6.37 -1.09 20.09
N ASP A 14 7.01 -0.12 20.77
CA ASP A 14 6.62 0.26 22.12
C ASP A 14 5.35 1.14 22.06
N GLU A 15 4.22 0.55 22.41
CA GLU A 15 2.90 1.20 22.43
C GLU A 15 2.84 2.45 23.33
N ARG A 16 3.75 2.57 24.31
CA ARG A 16 3.82 3.78 25.16
C ARG A 16 4.35 4.97 24.37
N VAL A 17 5.23 4.72 23.41
CA VAL A 17 5.92 5.73 22.60
C VAL A 17 5.14 6.00 21.30
N TYR A 18 4.68 4.96 20.62
CA TYR A 18 3.98 5.10 19.35
C TYR A 18 2.54 5.59 19.56
N LYS A 19 2.19 6.72 18.95
CA LYS A 19 0.86 7.35 19.07
C LYS A 19 -0.04 7.13 17.85
N GLY A 20 0.42 6.35 16.86
CA GLY A 20 -0.37 6.04 15.66
C GLY A 20 -1.31 4.85 15.87
N ASP A 21 -2.11 4.56 14.85
CA ASP A 21 -2.98 3.38 14.86
C ASP A 21 -2.16 2.08 14.75
N LEU A 22 -2.31 1.21 15.74
CA LEU A 22 -1.67 -0.12 15.77
C LEU A 22 -2.25 -1.06 14.71
N ALA A 23 -3.44 -0.78 14.19
CA ALA A 23 -4.04 -1.49 13.06
C ALA A 23 -3.39 -1.12 11.71
N GLU A 24 -2.52 -0.11 11.67
CA GLU A 24 -1.82 0.36 10.46
C GLU A 24 -0.30 0.15 10.52
N LEU A 25 0.13 -1.01 11.02
CA LEU A 25 1.54 -1.40 11.15
C LEU A 25 1.97 -2.47 10.15
N ASP A 26 1.22 -2.63 9.07
CA ASP A 26 1.58 -3.46 7.94
C ASP A 26 2.50 -2.70 6.98
N TYR A 27 3.48 -3.40 6.42
CA TYR A 27 4.37 -2.88 5.40
C TYR A 27 4.63 -3.93 4.32
N ASP A 28 4.66 -3.48 3.08
CA ASP A 28 4.89 -4.33 1.91
C ASP A 28 6.33 -4.17 1.40
N LEU A 29 6.97 -5.30 1.06
CA LEU A 29 8.32 -5.31 0.50
C LEU A 29 8.28 -4.74 -0.91
N TYR A 30 9.02 -3.66 -1.15
CA TYR A 30 9.11 -3.04 -2.47
C TYR A 30 10.51 -3.09 -3.06
N ALA A 31 11.57 -3.24 -2.26
CA ALA A 31 12.92 -3.43 -2.78
C ALA A 31 13.80 -4.34 -1.92
N VAL A 32 14.73 -5.02 -2.59
CA VAL A 32 15.76 -5.86 -1.97
C VAL A 32 17.11 -5.52 -2.58
N ILE A 33 18.07 -5.12 -1.74
CA ILE A 33 19.44 -4.84 -2.15
C ILE A 33 20.27 -6.08 -1.83
N VAL A 34 21.00 -6.56 -2.83
CA VAL A 34 21.89 -7.72 -2.72
C VAL A 34 23.33 -7.25 -2.91
N HIS A 35 24.20 -7.73 -2.04
CA HIS A 35 25.64 -7.59 -2.18
C HIS A 35 26.23 -8.88 -2.78
N LYS A 36 26.72 -8.81 -4.02
CA LYS A 36 27.37 -9.91 -4.72
C LYS A 36 28.88 -9.77 -4.60
N GLY A 37 29.48 -10.38 -3.58
CA GLY A 37 30.91 -10.30 -3.36
C GLY A 37 31.41 -11.30 -2.32
N SER A 38 32.72 -11.51 -2.29
CA SER A 38 33.37 -12.45 -1.37
C SER A 38 33.66 -11.85 0.00
N SER A 39 33.55 -10.52 0.17
CA SER A 39 33.80 -9.84 1.45
C SER A 39 32.96 -8.58 1.58
N CYS A 40 32.82 -8.04 2.79
CA CYS A 40 32.13 -6.77 3.01
C CYS A 40 32.84 -5.54 2.43
N ARG A 41 34.08 -5.69 1.95
CA ARG A 41 34.91 -4.60 1.39
C ARG A 41 34.91 -4.57 -0.13
N VAL A 42 34.57 -5.69 -0.78
CA VAL A 42 34.68 -5.86 -2.23
C VAL A 42 33.52 -6.71 -2.72
N GLY A 43 32.76 -6.15 -3.65
CA GLY A 43 31.66 -6.81 -4.32
C GLY A 43 30.85 -5.83 -5.16
N HIS A 44 29.69 -6.29 -5.61
CA HIS A 44 28.80 -5.55 -6.49
C HIS A 44 27.40 -5.45 -5.87
N TYR A 45 26.88 -4.24 -5.76
CA TYR A 45 25.52 -4.03 -5.25
C TYR A 45 24.54 -3.94 -6.41
N CYS A 46 23.45 -4.70 -6.31
CA CYS A 46 22.31 -4.56 -7.21
C CYS A 46 21.01 -4.50 -6.41
N ALA A 47 20.01 -3.84 -6.99
CA ALA A 47 18.69 -3.72 -6.39
C ALA A 47 17.64 -4.49 -7.21
N TYR A 48 16.79 -5.23 -6.53
CA TYR A 48 15.54 -5.74 -7.07
C TYR A 48 14.41 -4.84 -6.56
N VAL A 49 13.67 -4.19 -7.44
CA VAL A 49 12.68 -3.16 -7.08
C VAL A 49 11.35 -3.44 -7.77
N LYS A 50 10.23 -3.40 -7.03
CA LYS A 50 8.88 -3.41 -7.59
C LYS A 50 8.59 -2.03 -8.20
N ASN A 51 8.15 -2.01 -9.46
CA ASN A 51 7.60 -0.79 -10.06
C ASN A 51 6.14 -0.57 -9.64
N PHE A 52 5.55 0.55 -10.08
CA PHE A 52 4.16 0.91 -9.77
C PHE A 52 3.11 -0.11 -10.21
N ASN A 53 3.45 -0.99 -11.16
CA ASN A 53 2.58 -2.07 -11.63
C ASN A 53 2.80 -3.38 -10.86
N GLY A 54 3.63 -3.38 -9.80
CA GLY A 54 3.98 -4.56 -9.02
C GLY A 54 4.97 -5.51 -9.70
N ASN A 55 5.53 -5.13 -10.86
CA ASN A 55 6.51 -5.96 -11.58
C ASN A 55 7.92 -5.70 -11.04
N TRP A 56 8.72 -6.77 -10.95
CA TRP A 56 10.08 -6.68 -10.44
C TRP A 56 11.08 -6.27 -11.52
N LEU A 57 11.96 -5.34 -11.15
CA LEU A 57 13.08 -4.85 -11.94
C LEU A 57 14.38 -5.19 -11.22
N LEU A 58 15.36 -5.75 -11.94
CA LEU A 58 16.76 -5.75 -11.54
C LEU A 58 17.41 -4.45 -12.04
N ILE A 59 17.99 -3.71 -11.12
CA ILE A 59 18.77 -2.50 -11.36
C ILE A 59 20.22 -2.78 -10.93
N SER A 60 21.14 -2.71 -11.88
CA SER A 60 22.58 -2.91 -11.67
C SER A 60 23.32 -1.82 -12.44
N ASP A 61 23.86 -0.84 -11.71
CA ASP A 61 24.48 0.36 -12.28
C ASP A 61 23.55 1.07 -13.29
N ASP A 62 23.94 1.13 -14.54
CA ASP A 62 23.22 1.71 -15.67
C ASP A 62 22.18 0.75 -16.30
N LYS A 63 22.14 -0.52 -15.86
CA LYS A 63 21.32 -1.57 -16.49
C LYS A 63 20.05 -1.85 -15.69
N ILE A 64 18.91 -1.74 -16.38
CA ILE A 64 17.59 -2.06 -15.84
C ILE A 64 17.00 -3.23 -16.63
N LYS A 65 16.48 -4.25 -15.94
CA LYS A 65 15.88 -5.44 -16.56
C LYS A 65 14.61 -5.87 -15.83
N ASN A 66 13.56 -6.23 -16.56
CA ASN A 66 12.42 -6.94 -15.97
C ASN A 66 12.85 -8.35 -15.53
N VAL A 67 12.43 -8.77 -14.35
CA VAL A 67 12.73 -10.09 -13.80
C VAL A 67 11.48 -10.73 -13.19
N SER A 68 11.43 -12.06 -13.20
CA SER A 68 10.35 -12.81 -12.56
C SER A 68 10.52 -12.85 -11.04
N LEU A 69 9.41 -13.04 -10.30
CA LEU A 69 9.44 -13.27 -8.85
C LEU A 69 10.37 -14.44 -8.47
N ASN A 70 10.35 -15.54 -9.25
CA ASN A 70 11.26 -16.68 -9.03
C ASN A 70 12.74 -16.28 -9.11
N THR A 71 13.08 -15.33 -9.98
CA THR A 71 14.45 -14.80 -10.07
C THR A 71 14.78 -13.98 -8.84
N VAL A 72 13.87 -13.09 -8.41
CA VAL A 72 14.05 -12.31 -7.18
C VAL A 72 14.30 -13.24 -6.00
N GLN A 73 13.38 -14.18 -5.74
CA GLN A 73 13.47 -15.11 -4.61
C GLN A 73 14.79 -15.89 -4.57
N ARG A 74 15.26 -16.38 -5.72
CA ARG A 74 16.54 -17.11 -5.80
C ARG A 74 17.73 -16.19 -5.51
N GLU A 75 17.78 -15.04 -6.17
CA GLU A 75 18.93 -14.13 -6.13
C GLU A 75 19.00 -13.31 -4.84
N THR A 76 17.89 -13.18 -4.11
CA THR A 76 17.81 -12.44 -2.84
C THR A 76 17.98 -13.32 -1.61
N THR A 77 18.41 -14.57 -1.76
CA THR A 77 18.64 -15.48 -0.61
C THR A 77 19.65 -14.88 0.39
N ASP A 78 20.62 -14.13 -0.13
CA ASP A 78 21.65 -13.41 0.63
C ASP A 78 21.40 -11.89 0.59
N ALA A 79 20.14 -11.47 0.78
CA ALA A 79 19.78 -10.06 0.83
C ALA A 79 20.57 -9.31 1.91
N TYR A 80 21.05 -8.12 1.57
CA TYR A 80 21.81 -7.26 2.46
C TYR A 80 20.92 -6.19 3.12
N ILE A 81 20.03 -5.56 2.35
CA ILE A 81 19.07 -4.57 2.84
C ILE A 81 17.69 -4.90 2.28
N LEU A 82 16.67 -4.84 3.13
CA LEU A 82 15.27 -4.99 2.77
C LEU A 82 14.57 -3.64 2.93
N CYS A 83 13.82 -3.23 1.92
CA CYS A 83 13.06 -1.99 1.94
C CYS A 83 11.57 -2.30 1.88
N TYR A 84 10.88 -1.87 2.92
CA TYR A 84 9.44 -1.99 3.08
C TYR A 84 8.79 -0.62 3.09
N GLU A 85 7.60 -0.52 2.54
CA GLU A 85 6.80 0.71 2.53
C GLU A 85 5.44 0.48 3.20
N LYS A 86 4.93 1.52 3.86
CA LYS A 86 3.58 1.47 4.42
C LYS A 86 2.60 1.63 3.25
N PRO A 87 1.68 0.68 3.02
CA PRO A 87 0.72 0.79 1.93
C PRO A 87 -0.19 1.99 2.17
N GLU A 88 -0.41 2.80 1.14
CA GLU A 88 -1.45 3.82 1.19
C GLU A 88 -2.81 3.14 1.28
N ARG A 89 -3.52 3.29 2.41
CA ARG A 89 -4.92 2.87 2.52
C ARG A 89 -5.79 3.83 1.72
N THR A 90 -5.90 3.59 0.41
CA THR A 90 -6.75 4.38 -0.49
C THR A 90 -8.22 4.36 -0.04
N ALA A 91 -8.66 3.33 0.68
CA ALA A 91 -10.02 3.23 1.21
C ALA A 91 -10.40 4.40 2.16
N ALA A 92 -9.46 4.88 2.99
CA ALA A 92 -9.74 6.00 3.90
C ALA A 92 -9.81 7.34 3.15
N LYS A 93 -9.01 7.54 2.10
CA LYS A 93 -9.02 8.75 1.27
C LYS A 93 -10.25 8.82 0.33
N VAL A 94 -10.69 7.68 -0.21
CA VAL A 94 -11.86 7.63 -1.12
C VAL A 94 -13.15 7.99 -0.38
N GLN A 95 -13.31 7.56 0.88
CA GLN A 95 -14.46 7.94 1.70
C GLN A 95 -14.50 9.44 2.00
N THR A 96 -13.35 10.08 2.27
CA THR A 96 -13.30 11.53 2.51
C THR A 96 -13.64 12.37 1.27
N ILE A 97 -13.26 11.90 0.07
CA ILE A 97 -13.58 12.60 -1.19
C ILE A 97 -15.09 12.50 -1.50
N HIS A 98 -15.71 11.34 -1.25
CA HIS A 98 -17.15 11.16 -1.45
C HIS A 98 -17.98 12.00 -0.46
N GLN A 99 -17.55 12.07 0.81
CA GLN A 99 -18.20 12.90 1.83
C GLN A 99 -18.12 14.41 1.51
N LYS A 100 -16.95 14.90 1.07
CA LYS A 100 -16.75 16.32 0.71
C LYS A 100 -17.54 16.77 -0.52
N HIS A 101 -17.80 15.87 -1.47
CA HIS A 101 -18.61 16.19 -2.65
C HIS A 101 -20.12 16.24 -2.34
N LEU A 102 -20.59 15.44 -1.37
CA LEU A 102 -21.99 15.44 -0.93
C LEU A 102 -22.34 16.64 -0.03
N GLU A 103 -21.40 17.13 0.77
CA GLU A 103 -21.61 18.33 1.59
C GLU A 103 -21.61 19.62 0.76
N GLN A 104 -20.91 19.65 -0.38
CA GLN A 104 -20.91 20.78 -1.32
C GLN A 104 -22.12 20.80 -2.26
N SER A 105 -22.84 19.68 -2.43
CA SER A 105 -24.02 19.59 -3.30
C SER A 105 -25.34 19.95 -2.61
N GLY A 106 -25.32 20.24 -1.30
CA GLY A 106 -26.45 20.85 -0.59
C GLY A 106 -27.71 19.98 -0.49
N ILE A 107 -27.64 18.66 -0.73
CA ILE A 107 -28.81 17.77 -0.58
C ILE A 107 -28.90 17.33 0.88
N THR A 108 -29.49 18.18 1.73
CA THR A 108 -29.91 17.79 3.07
C THR A 108 -31.15 16.91 2.98
N ASN A 109 -31.06 15.65 3.40
CA ASN A 109 -32.23 14.79 3.60
C ASN A 109 -33.02 15.27 4.82
N SER A 110 -33.90 16.25 4.63
CA SER A 110 -35.04 16.48 5.53
C SER A 110 -36.22 15.66 5.03
N ALA A 111 -36.22 14.36 5.35
CA ALA A 111 -37.36 13.47 5.13
C ALA A 111 -38.06 13.18 6.47
N GLU A 112 -38.57 14.24 7.10
CA GLU A 112 -39.71 14.18 8.01
C GLU A 112 -40.66 15.32 7.59
N ASN A 113 -41.97 15.01 7.47
CA ASN A 113 -43.03 15.74 6.75
C ASN A 113 -42.98 15.54 5.22
N ILE A 114 -43.92 14.86 4.54
CA ILE A 114 -45.38 14.95 4.68
C ILE A 114 -45.99 13.57 4.36
N SER A 115 -46.49 12.88 5.38
CA SER A 115 -47.62 11.97 5.23
C SER A 115 -48.87 12.80 5.45
N SER A 116 -49.71 12.94 4.42
CA SER A 116 -51.18 13.11 4.43
C SER A 116 -51.67 14.03 3.30
N LYS A 117 -52.72 13.57 2.60
CA LYS A 117 -53.66 14.29 1.70
C LYS A 117 -53.12 14.68 0.31
N ASN A 118 -53.66 14.21 -0.81
CA ASN A 118 -55.09 14.11 -1.18
C ASN A 118 -55.42 12.96 -2.17
N MET A 119 -56.61 12.38 -1.98
CA MET A 119 -57.42 11.68 -2.99
C MET A 119 -58.09 12.69 -3.96
N GLU A 120 -58.67 12.15 -5.03
CA GLU A 120 -59.51 12.75 -6.09
C GLU A 120 -58.75 13.26 -7.32
N LEU A 121 -59.18 13.07 -8.58
CA LEU A 121 -60.10 12.17 -9.31
C LEU A 121 -59.91 12.58 -10.80
N ASP A 122 -60.18 11.66 -11.72
CA ASP A 122 -60.55 11.78 -13.15
C ASP A 122 -60.35 13.12 -13.90
N ASP A 123 -59.78 13.08 -15.11
CA ASP A 123 -60.59 13.09 -16.34
C ASP A 123 -59.77 12.97 -17.65
N LYS A 124 -60.26 12.08 -18.52
CA LYS A 124 -60.09 11.91 -19.99
C LYS A 124 -58.85 11.24 -20.58
#